data_AF-A0A7X5ATR1-F1
#
_entry.id   AF-A0A7X5ATR1-F1
#
_cell.length_a   1.000
_cell.length_b   1.000
_cell.length_c   1.000
_cell.angle_alpha   90.00
_cell.angle_beta   90.00
_cell.angle_gamma   90.00
#
_symmetry.space_group_name_H-M   'P 1'
#
loop_
_entity.id
_entity.type
_entity.pdbx_description
1 polymer ?
#
loop_
_entity_poly.entity_id
_entity_poly.type
_entity_poly.pdbx_seq_one_letter_code
_entity_poly.pdbx_strand_id
1 'polypeptide(L)'
;MSKRLRDIQFQDELYSCGYIQRQLNDIFLYEFDSPQEAAGYLGCSVSSIYRYIATRTWPVAQARLLLLKHRGFMPTTKPWQGFQIRDERLITPTGREFTARDLTIPKVIESNENWQLIMRNQKRLRKG
;
A
#
# COMPACT_ATOMS: atom_id res chain seq x y z
N MET A 1 22.64 23.51 0.36
CA MET A 1 21.95 22.99 -0.84
C MET A 1 21.05 21.82 -0.44
N SER A 2 19.75 22.05 -0.31
CA SER A 2 18.79 20.97 -0.03
C SER A 2 18.64 20.11 -1.28
N LYS A 3 19.03 18.82 -1.21
CA LYS A 3 18.71 17.83 -2.24
C LYS A 3 17.18 17.73 -2.28
N ARG A 4 16.53 18.44 -3.20
CA ARG A 4 15.15 18.11 -3.58
C ARG A 4 15.19 16.63 -3.98
N LEU A 5 14.54 15.79 -3.18
CA LEU A 5 14.16 14.45 -3.60
C LEU A 5 13.49 14.68 -4.97
N ARG A 6 14.11 14.22 -6.06
CA ARG A 6 13.48 14.28 -7.37
C ARG A 6 12.15 13.57 -7.20
N ASP A 7 11.04 14.25 -7.47
CA ASP A 7 9.74 13.60 -7.55
C ASP A 7 9.92 12.42 -8.51
N ILE A 8 9.85 11.21 -7.96
CA ILE A 8 9.89 10.00 -8.76
C ILE A 8 8.69 10.12 -9.68
N GLN A 9 8.93 10.23 -10.99
CA GLN A 9 7.82 10.31 -11.92
C GLN A 9 7.09 8.96 -11.86
N PHE A 10 5.76 9.00 -11.89
CA PHE A 10 4.93 7.79 -11.78
C PHE A 10 5.34 6.70 -12.79
N GLN A 11 5.82 7.11 -13.97
CA GLN A 11 6.37 6.20 -14.97
C GLN A 11 7.61 5.44 -14.46
N ASP A 12 8.53 6.10 -13.75
CA ASP A 12 9.71 5.46 -13.14
C ASP A 12 9.30 4.47 -12.04
N GLU A 13 8.24 4.79 -11.29
CA GLU A 13 7.68 3.88 -10.29
C GLU A 13 7.07 2.62 -10.94
N LEU A 14 6.28 2.78 -12.01
CA LEU A 14 5.75 1.66 -12.79
C LEU A 14 6.88 0.79 -13.34
N TYR A 15 7.92 1.41 -13.90
CA TYR A 15 9.09 0.69 -14.40
C TYR A 15 9.84 -0.05 -13.30
N SER A 16 9.98 0.53 -12.11
CA SER A 16 10.58 -0.16 -10.95
C SER A 16 9.75 -1.38 -10.52
N CYS A 17 8.45 -1.33 -10.79
CA CYS A 17 7.55 -2.46 -10.64
C CYS A 17 7.58 -3.41 -11.85
N GLY A 18 8.32 -3.14 -12.92
CA GLY A 18 8.35 -3.98 -14.12
C GLY A 18 7.10 -3.87 -15.00
N TYR A 19 6.34 -2.77 -14.89
CA TYR A 19 5.17 -2.50 -15.73
C TYR A 19 5.30 -1.19 -16.50
N ILE A 20 4.56 -1.08 -17.60
CA ILE A 20 4.29 0.17 -18.31
C ILE A 20 2.82 0.54 -18.21
N GLN A 21 2.51 1.83 -18.38
CA GLN A 21 1.15 2.35 -18.27
C GLN A 21 0.12 1.61 -19.13
N ARG A 22 0.52 1.13 -20.33
CA ARG A 22 -0.35 0.36 -21.22
C ARG A 22 -0.85 -0.96 -20.60
N GLN A 23 -0.06 -1.58 -19.73
CA GLN A 23 -0.38 -2.88 -19.11
C GLN A 23 -1.38 -2.76 -17.97
N LEU A 24 -1.68 -1.54 -17.49
CA LEU A 24 -2.65 -1.36 -16.40
C LEU A 24 -4.06 -1.81 -16.80
N ASN A 25 -4.45 -1.66 -18.07
CA ASN A 25 -5.73 -2.19 -18.53
C ASN A 25 -5.74 -3.74 -18.54
N ASP A 26 -4.63 -4.38 -18.89
CA ASP A 26 -4.53 -5.83 -18.90
C ASP A 26 -4.61 -6.37 -17.47
N ILE A 27 -3.93 -5.72 -16.53
CA ILE A 27 -4.01 -6.02 -15.09
C ILE A 27 -5.44 -5.84 -14.59
N PHE A 28 -6.10 -4.74 -14.96
CA PHE A 28 -7.50 -4.50 -14.59
C PHE A 28 -8.41 -5.64 -15.05
N LEU A 29 -8.29 -6.09 -16.31
CA LEU A 29 -9.12 -7.16 -16.86
C LEU A 29 -8.85 -8.52 -16.21
N TYR A 30 -7.63 -8.73 -15.71
CA TYR A 30 -7.26 -9.96 -15.01
C TYR A 30 -7.75 -9.99 -13.56
N GLU A 31 -7.76 -8.83 -12.88
CA GLU A 31 -8.00 -8.74 -11.44
C GLU A 31 -9.46 -8.53 -11.04
N PHE A 32 -10.33 -8.06 -11.93
CA PHE A 32 -11.69 -7.69 -11.60
C PHE A 32 -12.71 -8.33 -12.56
N ASP A 33 -13.76 -8.91 -11.98
CA ASP A 33 -14.86 -9.51 -12.75
C ASP A 33 -15.86 -8.46 -13.25
N SER A 34 -15.89 -7.28 -12.60
CA SER A 34 -16.79 -6.19 -12.98
C SER A 34 -16.24 -4.79 -12.67
N PRO A 35 -16.65 -3.75 -13.44
CA PRO A 35 -16.33 -2.36 -13.13
C PRO A 35 -16.84 -1.89 -11.77
N GLN A 36 -17.92 -2.50 -11.24
CA GLN A 36 -18.51 -2.20 -9.93
C GLN A 36 -17.59 -2.66 -8.80
N GLU A 37 -17.07 -3.89 -8.90
CA GLU A 37 -16.08 -4.43 -7.95
C GLU A 37 -14.82 -3.55 -7.95
N ALA A 38 -14.31 -3.23 -9.14
CA ALA A 38 -13.14 -2.38 -9.28
C ALA A 38 -13.35 -0.98 -8.71
N ALA A 39 -14.50 -0.36 -8.96
CA ALA A 39 -14.85 0.94 -8.40
C ALA A 39 -14.85 0.91 -6.85
N GLY A 40 -15.39 -0.15 -6.26
CA GLY A 40 -15.38 -0.36 -4.81
C GLY A 40 -13.96 -0.49 -4.25
N TYR A 41 -13.13 -1.33 -4.86
CA TYR A 41 -11.73 -1.52 -4.41
C TYR A 41 -10.87 -0.27 -4.61
N LEU A 42 -11.01 0.40 -5.75
CA LEU A 42 -10.18 1.55 -6.13
C LEU A 42 -10.68 2.90 -5.56
N GLY A 43 -11.80 2.88 -4.83
CA GLY A 43 -12.36 4.07 -4.17
C GLY A 43 -12.78 5.16 -5.16
N CYS A 44 -13.39 4.79 -6.29
CA CYS A 44 -13.82 5.75 -7.32
C CYS A 44 -15.19 5.37 -7.91
N SER A 45 -15.75 6.21 -8.79
CA SER A 45 -17.02 5.90 -9.46
C SER A 45 -16.83 4.91 -10.61
N VAL A 46 -17.86 4.12 -10.92
CA VAL A 46 -17.89 3.24 -12.11
C VAL A 46 -17.65 4.03 -13.40
N SER A 47 -18.18 5.27 -13.50
CA SER A 47 -17.91 6.16 -14.63
C SER A 47 -16.44 6.56 -14.76
N SER A 48 -15.71 6.64 -13.65
CA SER A 48 -14.27 6.89 -13.66
C SER A 48 -13.50 5.69 -14.18
N ILE A 49 -13.89 4.47 -13.81
CA ILE A 49 -13.32 3.22 -14.34
C ILE A 49 -13.45 3.18 -15.86
N TYR A 50 -14.65 3.41 -16.41
CA TYR A 50 -14.85 3.46 -17.86
C TYR A 50 -13.96 4.51 -18.53
N ARG A 51 -13.80 5.69 -17.90
CA ARG A 51 -12.91 6.74 -18.40
C ARG A 51 -11.44 6.30 -18.42
N TYR A 52 -10.95 5.69 -17.35
CA TYR A 52 -9.56 5.23 -17.26
C TYR A 52 -9.25 4.17 -18.32
N ILE A 53 -10.14 3.21 -18.50
CA ILE A 53 -10.02 2.16 -19.52
C ILE A 53 -10.00 2.77 -20.92
N ALA A 54 -10.97 3.64 -21.23
CA ALA A 54 -11.11 4.26 -22.54
C ALA A 54 -9.91 5.15 -22.91
N THR A 55 -9.45 5.96 -21.96
CA THR A 55 -8.32 6.89 -22.16
C THR A 55 -6.94 6.25 -21.96
N ARG A 56 -6.90 5.00 -21.48
CA ARG A 56 -5.68 4.30 -21.04
C ARG A 56 -4.83 5.12 -20.06
N THR A 57 -5.50 5.99 -19.29
CA THR A 57 -4.87 6.92 -18.38
C THR A 57 -5.43 6.69 -16.99
N TRP A 58 -4.60 6.16 -16.12
CA TRP A 58 -4.94 5.86 -14.74
C TRP A 58 -4.31 6.92 -13.83
N PRO A 59 -5.06 7.51 -12.88
CA PRO A 59 -4.45 8.35 -11.86
C PRO A 59 -3.52 7.50 -10.98
N VAL A 60 -2.47 8.13 -10.48
CA VAL A 60 -1.37 7.48 -9.73
C VAL A 60 -1.87 6.64 -8.57
N ALA A 61 -2.83 7.16 -7.79
CA ALA A 61 -3.37 6.46 -6.63
C ALA A 61 -4.08 5.15 -7.01
N GLN A 62 -4.95 5.20 -8.02
CA GLN A 62 -5.70 4.04 -8.50
C GLN A 62 -4.78 3.01 -9.15
N ALA A 63 -3.78 3.43 -9.92
CA ALA A 63 -2.82 2.52 -10.51
C ALA A 63 -1.95 1.82 -9.44
N ARG A 64 -1.56 2.53 -8.37
CA ARG A 64 -0.88 1.90 -7.23
C ARG A 64 -1.77 0.86 -6.57
N LEU A 65 -3.03 1.17 -6.27
CA LEU A 65 -3.99 0.21 -5.71
C LEU A 65 -4.17 -1.01 -6.62
N LEU A 66 -4.27 -0.80 -7.93
CA LEU A 66 -4.35 -1.87 -8.91
C LEU A 66 -3.13 -2.81 -8.85
N LEU A 67 -1.92 -2.24 -8.75
CA LEU A 67 -0.69 -3.02 -8.58
C LEU A 67 -0.64 -3.76 -7.24
N LEU A 68 -1.14 -3.14 -6.16
CA LEU A 68 -1.25 -3.80 -4.85
C LEU A 68 -2.14 -5.04 -4.94
N LYS A 69 -3.30 -4.94 -5.58
CA LYS A 69 -4.22 -6.07 -5.79
C LYS A 69 -3.53 -7.17 -6.61
N HIS A 70 -2.95 -6.80 -7.74
CA HIS A 70 -2.37 -7.76 -8.67
C HIS A 70 -1.20 -8.56 -8.13
N ARG A 71 -0.34 -7.90 -7.35
CA ARG A 71 0.89 -8.54 -6.87
C ARG A 71 0.81 -9.01 -5.43
N GLY A 72 -0.21 -8.56 -4.72
CA GLY A 72 -0.35 -8.80 -3.29
C GLY A 72 0.87 -8.33 -2.51
N PHE A 73 1.49 -7.17 -2.82
CA PHE A 73 2.56 -6.61 -2.00
C PHE A 73 2.48 -5.09 -1.87
N MET A 74 2.86 -4.58 -0.70
CA MET A 74 2.84 -3.16 -0.32
C MET A 74 3.79 -2.30 -1.19
N PRO A 75 3.62 -0.96 -1.27
CA PRO A 75 4.36 -0.10 -2.21
C PRO A 75 5.88 -0.29 -2.12
N THR A 76 6.59 -0.13 -3.23
CA THR A 76 8.03 -0.45 -3.41
C THR A 76 9.03 0.40 -2.61
N THR A 77 8.57 1.21 -1.67
CA THR A 77 9.49 1.89 -0.76
C THR A 77 10.22 0.86 0.11
N LYS A 78 11.51 1.09 0.39
CA LYS A 78 12.37 0.19 1.19
C LYS A 78 11.71 -0.41 2.45
N PRO A 79 10.90 0.33 3.24
CA PRO A 79 10.27 -0.23 4.45
C PRO A 79 9.31 -1.39 4.21
N TRP A 80 8.75 -1.50 3.01
CA TRP A 80 7.70 -2.46 2.68
C TRP A 80 8.16 -3.57 1.73
N GLN A 81 9.43 -3.57 1.35
CA GLN A 81 9.99 -4.57 0.45
C GLN A 81 9.83 -5.98 1.03
N GLY A 82 9.21 -6.88 0.25
CA GLY A 82 8.96 -8.27 0.63
C GLY A 82 7.72 -8.48 1.52
N PHE A 83 7.03 -7.42 1.93
CA PHE A 83 5.73 -7.56 2.59
C PHE A 83 4.64 -7.84 1.57
N GLN A 84 3.79 -8.82 1.83
CA GLN A 84 2.69 -9.21 0.97
C GLN A 84 1.33 -8.97 1.64
N ILE A 85 0.31 -8.61 0.87
CA ILE A 85 -1.09 -8.62 1.30
C ILE A 85 -1.78 -9.75 0.56
N ARG A 86 -2.39 -10.66 1.32
CA ARG A 86 -3.21 -11.75 0.79
C ARG A 86 -4.51 -11.79 1.59
N ASP A 87 -5.63 -11.56 0.91
CA ASP A 87 -6.94 -11.44 1.53
C ASP A 87 -6.92 -10.41 2.67
N GLU A 88 -7.27 -10.81 3.90
CA GLU A 88 -7.26 -9.97 5.11
C GLU A 88 -5.93 -10.04 5.90
N ARG A 89 -4.86 -10.56 5.28
CA ARG A 89 -3.58 -10.82 5.95
C ARG A 89 -2.43 -10.01 5.36
N LEU A 90 -1.63 -9.40 6.24
CA LEU A 90 -0.32 -8.86 5.94
C LEU A 90 0.74 -9.92 6.25
N ILE A 91 1.52 -10.30 5.25
CA ILE A 91 2.59 -11.30 5.33
C ILE A 91 3.93 -10.55 5.29
N THR A 92 4.84 -10.85 6.22
CA THR A 92 6.19 -10.25 6.25
C THR A 92 7.13 -10.93 5.24
N PRO A 93 8.31 -10.33 4.95
CA PRO A 93 9.34 -10.99 4.17
C PRO A 93 9.84 -12.30 4.77
N THR A 94 9.66 -12.49 6.08
CA THR A 94 9.99 -13.71 6.81
C THR A 94 8.86 -14.74 6.82
N GLY A 95 7.74 -14.46 6.15
CA GLY A 95 6.57 -15.34 6.07
C GLY A 95 5.62 -15.28 7.28
N ARG A 96 5.80 -14.31 8.19
CA ARG A 96 4.88 -14.14 9.34
C ARG A 96 3.61 -13.46 8.87
N GLU A 97 2.47 -13.98 9.28
CA GLU A 97 1.16 -13.42 8.91
C GLU A 97 0.56 -12.62 10.06
N PHE A 98 -0.11 -11.52 9.71
CA PHE A 98 -0.87 -10.65 10.61
C PHE A 98 -2.26 -10.42 10.03
N THR A 99 -3.30 -10.66 10.83
CA THR A 99 -4.66 -10.25 10.49
C THR A 99 -4.85 -8.75 10.75
N ALA A 100 -5.90 -8.15 10.18
CA ALA A 100 -6.27 -6.76 10.51
C ALA A 100 -6.40 -6.54 12.03
N ARG A 101 -6.90 -7.55 12.76
CA ARG A 101 -7.03 -7.51 14.22
C ARG A 101 -5.68 -7.42 14.94
N ASP A 102 -4.68 -8.16 14.45
CA ASP A 102 -3.32 -8.15 15.02
C ASP A 102 -2.61 -6.81 14.82
N LEU A 103 -2.98 -6.09 13.74
CA LEU A 103 -2.49 -4.76 13.43
C LEU A 103 -3.26 -3.64 14.12
N THR A 104 -4.41 -3.96 14.74
CA THR A 104 -5.21 -2.96 15.44
C THR A 104 -4.55 -2.68 16.79
N ILE A 105 -3.85 -1.55 16.90
CA ILE A 105 -3.42 -1.06 18.21
C ILE A 105 -4.69 -0.75 19.02
N PRO A 106 -4.92 -1.36 20.19
CA PRO A 106 -6.07 -1.02 21.01
C PRO A 106 -6.03 0.47 21.33
N LYS A 107 -7.12 1.20 21.04
CA LYS A 107 -7.30 2.63 21.40
C LYS A 107 -6.99 2.94 22.89
N VAL A 108 -7.00 1.91 23.74
CA VAL A 108 -6.69 1.97 25.20
C VAL A 108 -5.24 2.40 25.49
N ILE A 109 -4.37 2.43 24.49
CA ILE A 109 -2.99 2.88 24.65
C ILE A 109 -2.87 4.38 24.99
N GLU A 110 -3.84 5.21 24.61
CA GLU A 110 -3.81 6.64 24.99
C GLU A 110 -4.15 6.89 26.47
N SER A 111 -4.63 5.89 27.20
CA SER A 111 -5.07 6.05 28.60
C SER A 111 -4.44 5.05 29.58
N ASN A 112 -3.33 4.40 29.25
CA ASN A 112 -2.78 3.34 30.12
C ASN A 112 -1.38 3.68 30.66
N GLU A 113 -1.24 3.67 31.98
CA GLU A 113 -0.03 3.88 32.78
C GLU A 113 1.21 3.09 32.26
N ASN A 114 0.97 2.01 31.53
CA ASN A 114 1.98 1.23 30.83
C ASN A 114 2.81 2.03 29.80
N TRP A 115 2.27 3.04 29.12
CA TRP A 115 3.07 3.86 28.19
C TRP A 115 4.07 4.75 28.91
N GLN A 116 3.72 5.25 30.09
CA GLN A 116 4.67 5.98 30.92
C GLN A 116 5.78 5.07 31.43
N LEU A 117 5.48 3.82 31.77
CA LEU A 117 6.46 2.81 32.17
C LEU A 117 7.43 2.46 31.04
N ILE A 118 6.92 2.25 29.81
CA ILE A 118 7.75 1.96 28.63
C ILE A 118 8.69 3.15 28.32
N MET A 119 8.17 4.38 28.35
CA MET A 119 8.96 5.59 28.13
C MET A 119 10.00 5.86 29.23
N ARG A 120 9.68 5.56 30.49
CA ARG A 120 10.58 5.72 31.63
C ARG A 120 11.78 4.76 31.56
N ASN A 121 11.57 3.54 31.08
CA ASN A 121 12.64 2.55 30.90
C ASN A 121 13.55 2.89 29.71
N GLN A 122 13.01 3.42 28.61
CA GLN A 122 13.83 3.90 27.49
C GLN A 122 14.76 5.07 27.88
N LYS A 123 14.32 5.97 28.78
CA LYS A 123 15.16 7.06 29.30
C LYS A 123 16.35 6.57 30.12
N ARG A 124 16.23 5.43 30.81
CA ARG A 124 17.31 4.84 31.61
C ARG A 124 18.36 4.17 30.74
N LEU A 125 17.95 3.48 29.68
CA LEU A 125 18.86 2.81 28.75
C LEU A 125 19.69 3.77 27.88
N ARG A 126 19.24 5.03 27.70
CA ARG A 126 19.99 6.06 26.97
C ARG A 126 21.01 6.83 27.83
N LYS A 127 21.03 6.58 29.15
CA LYS A 127 21.96 7.20 30.11
C LYS A 127 23.00 6.22 30.67
N GLY A 128 22.99 4.97 30.22
CA GLY A 128 24.01 3.97 30.51
C GLY A 128 25.04 3.90 29.39
#